data_AF-A0A353NNN1-F1
#
_entry.id   AF-A0A353NNN1-F1
#
_cell.length_a   1.000
_cell.length_b   1.000
_cell.length_c   1.000
_cell.angle_alpha   90.00
_cell.angle_beta   90.00
_cell.angle_gamma   90.00
#
_symmetry.space_group_name_H-M   'P 1'
#
loop_
_entity.id
_entity.type
_entity.pdbx_description
1 polymer ?
#
loop_
_entity_poly.entity_id
_entity_poly.type
_entity_poly.pdbx_seq_one_letter_code
_entity_poly.pdbx_strand_id
1 'polypeptide(L)'
;MLNYVLIKGAGDVASGVALTLVKAGFRVVMTEIAQPTCVRRKVSFAEAIYEGEITVAGIRGTRAADFREALEIASEGQAAVIVDPRGETLKKYPPLIYIDAAMTKKNYGTSIDDAGIVIALGPGYEAGVDAHAVIETKRGSSIGRPLYQGTALPNTGIPGYVKGYTAERVLRSPAEGNFTGALNIGDPVNKGDIVGYVSGVPVKAAIKGTVRGLLKNGLTVSKGAKLGDIHPEVNREIVFSVTDKAWAIGKGVLEAISTLQEKSISDPKKFNQLIYEKLQDNQEHGRSGILYTLVEVPEHYAALSGAHLLVLQGGWVYGTLGSYSLDHKMIDRSKTLFSQLEPATDLTQVKLCLQDDESVAKVLEDPFLPQKKLIIFGAGHVSVSLVEMASLLGYQTVVVDDRQDLISKARFPKAHRLICAPFEEVF
;
A
#
# COMPACT_ATOMS: atom_id res chain seq x y z
N MET A 1 8.38 -9.48 -0.24
CA MET A 1 7.29 -8.51 -0.45
C MET A 1 7.22 -7.57 0.73
N LEU A 2 6.82 -6.32 0.51
CA LEU A 2 6.68 -5.31 1.56
C LEU A 2 5.30 -5.43 2.23
N ASN A 3 5.25 -5.19 3.55
CA ASN A 3 4.03 -5.24 4.34
C ASN A 3 3.18 -3.97 4.13
N TYR A 4 2.48 -3.92 3.01
CA TYR A 4 1.49 -2.90 2.68
C TYR A 4 0.51 -3.42 1.62
N VAL A 5 -0.60 -2.70 1.45
CA VAL A 5 -1.59 -2.96 0.40
C VAL A 5 -1.45 -1.94 -0.70
N LEU A 6 -1.26 -2.41 -1.94
CA LEU A 6 -1.28 -1.58 -3.14
C LEU A 6 -2.65 -1.69 -3.81
N ILE A 7 -3.34 -0.57 -3.99
CA ILE A 7 -4.61 -0.50 -4.72
C ILE A 7 -4.37 0.23 -6.04
N LYS A 8 -4.68 -0.42 -7.16
CA LYS A 8 -4.67 0.22 -8.48
C LYS A 8 -5.98 0.97 -8.71
N GLY A 9 -5.86 2.26 -8.97
CA GLY A 9 -6.98 3.21 -9.07
C GLY A 9 -7.33 3.82 -7.72
N ALA A 10 -7.75 5.09 -7.73
CA ALA A 10 -8.19 5.84 -6.56
C ALA A 10 -9.61 6.43 -6.72
N GLY A 11 -10.39 5.83 -7.62
CA GLY A 11 -11.80 6.14 -7.89
C GLY A 11 -12.73 5.90 -6.69
N ASP A 12 -14.04 6.09 -6.88
CA ASP A 12 -15.05 6.01 -5.82
C ASP A 12 -15.15 4.62 -5.18
N VAL A 13 -15.11 3.55 -5.98
CA VAL A 13 -15.10 2.16 -5.49
C VAL A 13 -13.79 1.83 -4.80
N ALA A 14 -12.65 2.17 -5.41
CA ALA A 14 -11.32 1.94 -4.83
C ALA A 14 -11.17 2.68 -3.49
N SER A 15 -11.73 3.87 -3.37
CA SER A 15 -11.74 4.64 -2.12
C SER A 15 -12.58 3.95 -1.05
N GLY A 16 -13.71 3.33 -1.40
CA GLY A 16 -14.47 2.48 -0.48
C GLY A 16 -13.65 1.31 0.06
N VAL A 17 -12.83 0.67 -0.78
CA VAL A 17 -11.90 -0.38 -0.37
C VAL A 17 -10.82 0.18 0.56
N ALA A 18 -10.15 1.27 0.15
CA ALA A 18 -9.12 1.92 0.97
C ALA A 18 -9.64 2.31 2.35
N LEU A 19 -10.84 2.89 2.43
CA LEU A 19 -11.48 3.25 3.70
C LEU A 19 -11.67 2.03 4.61
N THR A 20 -12.14 0.91 4.07
CA THR A 20 -12.33 -0.31 4.85
C THR A 20 -10.98 -0.85 5.36
N LEU A 21 -9.96 -0.87 4.50
CA LEU A 21 -8.66 -1.42 4.85
C LEU A 21 -7.90 -0.54 5.85
N VAL A 22 -7.89 0.79 5.66
CA VAL A 22 -7.30 1.73 6.63
C VAL A 22 -7.98 1.60 7.99
N LYS A 23 -9.32 1.45 8.05
CA LYS A 23 -10.05 1.23 9.31
C LYS A 23 -9.72 -0.11 9.97
N ALA A 24 -9.41 -1.13 9.17
CA ALA A 24 -8.86 -2.40 9.67
C ALA A 24 -7.37 -2.30 10.03
N GLY A 25 -6.77 -1.12 9.81
CA GLY A 25 -5.42 -0.73 10.18
C GLY A 25 -4.42 -0.79 9.03
N PHE A 26 -4.71 -1.48 7.92
CA PHE A 26 -3.75 -1.70 6.83
C PHE A 26 -3.10 -0.41 6.33
N ARG A 27 -1.80 -0.49 6.02
CA ARG A 27 -1.06 0.55 5.30
C ARG A 27 -1.46 0.53 3.83
N VAL A 28 -2.25 1.51 3.41
CA VAL A 28 -2.82 1.57 2.06
C VAL A 28 -2.09 2.60 1.20
N VAL A 29 -1.52 2.12 0.09
CA VAL A 29 -1.01 2.94 -1.00
C VAL A 29 -1.89 2.72 -2.23
N MET A 30 -2.35 3.81 -2.84
CA MET A 30 -3.17 3.81 -4.04
C MET A 30 -2.36 4.38 -5.21
N THR A 31 -2.53 3.82 -6.40
CA THR A 31 -1.95 4.38 -7.63
C THR A 31 -3.04 4.99 -8.50
N GLU A 32 -2.72 6.08 -9.18
CA GLU A 32 -3.64 6.76 -10.08
C GLU A 32 -2.89 7.41 -11.26
N ILE A 33 -3.58 7.69 -12.35
CA ILE A 33 -3.02 8.48 -13.45
C ILE A 33 -2.90 9.97 -13.07
N ALA A 34 -2.10 10.74 -13.81
CA ALA A 34 -1.88 12.16 -13.54
C ALA A 34 -3.14 13.04 -13.71
N GLN A 35 -4.10 12.56 -14.49
CA GLN A 35 -5.38 13.23 -14.75
C GLN A 35 -6.55 12.28 -14.46
N PRO A 36 -6.84 11.99 -13.18
CA PRO A 36 -7.91 11.07 -12.81
C PRO A 36 -9.26 11.50 -13.39
N THR A 37 -10.03 10.55 -13.91
CA THR A 37 -11.31 10.78 -14.58
C THR A 37 -12.53 10.43 -13.72
N CYS A 38 -12.35 10.21 -12.42
CA CYS A 38 -13.45 9.89 -11.53
C CYS A 38 -14.41 11.09 -11.40
N VAL A 39 -15.72 10.85 -11.55
CA VAL A 39 -16.71 11.94 -11.46
C VAL A 39 -17.14 12.23 -10.02
N ARG A 40 -17.14 11.22 -9.15
CA ARG A 40 -17.53 11.36 -7.73
C ARG A 40 -16.34 11.85 -6.87
N ARG A 41 -15.76 12.98 -7.25
CA ARG A 41 -14.52 13.53 -6.69
C ARG A 41 -14.57 13.78 -5.17
N LYS A 42 -15.73 14.18 -4.64
CA LYS A 42 -15.92 14.44 -3.20
C LYS A 42 -15.88 13.20 -2.29
N VAL A 43 -15.80 12.00 -2.87
CA VAL A 43 -15.67 10.72 -2.15
C VAL A 43 -14.62 9.81 -2.79
N SER A 44 -13.64 10.41 -3.46
CA SER A 44 -12.59 9.70 -4.20
C SER A 44 -11.23 10.22 -3.77
N PHE A 45 -10.35 9.34 -3.29
CA PHE A 45 -8.98 9.71 -2.95
C PHE A 45 -8.18 10.18 -4.17
N ALA A 46 -8.60 9.84 -5.39
CA ALA A 46 -8.07 10.41 -6.63
C ALA A 46 -8.08 11.95 -6.67
N GLU A 47 -8.97 12.63 -5.93
CA GLU A 47 -8.96 14.11 -5.87
C GLU A 47 -7.67 14.65 -5.25
N ALA A 48 -6.97 13.88 -4.40
CA ALA A 48 -5.68 14.26 -3.85
C ALA A 48 -4.63 14.50 -4.95
N ILE A 49 -4.74 13.86 -6.13
CA ILE A 49 -3.86 14.14 -7.25
C ILE A 49 -3.95 15.61 -7.69
N TYR A 50 -5.16 16.19 -7.65
CA TYR A 50 -5.41 17.58 -8.02
C TYR A 50 -5.17 18.56 -6.87
N GLU A 51 -5.65 18.24 -5.68
CA GLU A 51 -5.71 19.19 -4.54
C GLU A 51 -4.58 18.97 -3.51
N GLY A 52 -3.73 17.95 -3.70
CA GLY A 52 -2.72 17.50 -2.74
C GLY A 52 -3.29 16.59 -1.66
N GLU A 53 -4.53 16.82 -1.23
CA GLU A 53 -5.20 16.02 -0.20
C GLU A 53 -6.73 16.02 -0.30
N ILE A 54 -7.37 15.07 0.36
CA ILE A 54 -8.82 15.04 0.58
C ILE A 54 -9.15 14.22 1.85
N THR A 55 -10.20 14.59 2.58
CA THR A 55 -10.77 13.74 3.63
C THR A 55 -12.05 13.09 3.14
N VAL A 56 -12.13 11.76 3.22
CA VAL A 56 -13.32 10.98 2.88
C VAL A 56 -13.72 10.15 4.08
N ALA A 57 -14.96 10.31 4.56
CA ALA A 57 -15.51 9.54 5.68
C ALA A 57 -14.57 9.44 6.92
N GLY A 58 -13.90 10.55 7.24
CA GLY A 58 -13.01 10.69 8.40
C GLY A 58 -11.55 10.26 8.17
N ILE A 59 -11.21 9.69 7.00
CA ILE A 59 -9.85 9.28 6.66
C ILE A 59 -9.26 10.30 5.67
N ARG A 60 -8.05 10.79 5.97
CA ARG A 60 -7.28 11.64 5.06
C ARG A 60 -6.62 10.78 3.98
N GLY A 61 -6.71 11.23 2.75
CA GLY A 61 -5.92 10.74 1.63
C GLY A 61 -5.02 11.84 1.11
N THR A 62 -3.74 11.51 0.93
CA THR A 62 -2.68 12.49 0.67
C THR A 62 -1.88 12.05 -0.53
N ARG A 63 -1.58 13.00 -1.42
CA ARG A 63 -0.73 12.75 -2.59
C ARG A 63 0.71 12.62 -2.14
N ALA A 64 1.33 11.51 -2.50
CA ALA A 64 2.76 11.30 -2.32
C ALA A 64 3.53 11.70 -3.59
N ALA A 65 4.72 12.27 -3.42
CA ALA A 65 5.66 12.57 -4.48
C ALA A 65 6.41 11.31 -4.94
N ASP A 66 6.73 10.41 -4.01
CA ASP A 66 7.39 9.14 -4.28
C ASP A 66 6.88 8.00 -3.37
N PHE A 67 7.42 6.79 -3.58
CA PHE A 67 6.99 5.61 -2.85
C PHE A 67 7.37 5.63 -1.35
N ARG A 68 8.47 6.28 -1.00
CA ARG A 68 8.90 6.36 0.40
C ARG A 68 7.92 7.24 1.18
N GLU A 69 7.61 8.42 0.65
CA GLU A 69 6.60 9.31 1.23
C GLU A 69 5.24 8.62 1.30
N ALA A 70 4.87 7.82 0.29
CA ALA A 70 3.63 7.04 0.31
C ALA A 70 3.58 6.03 1.48
N LEU A 71 4.70 5.37 1.81
CA LEU A 71 4.76 4.48 2.96
C LEU A 71 4.68 5.24 4.29
N GLU A 72 5.33 6.40 4.38
CA GLU A 72 5.28 7.27 5.56
C GLU A 72 3.83 7.72 5.82
N ILE A 73 3.14 8.26 4.81
CA ILE A 73 1.72 8.63 4.87
C ILE A 73 0.85 7.43 5.29
N ALA A 74 1.05 6.27 4.65
CA ALA A 74 0.26 5.07 4.95
C ALA A 74 0.48 4.56 6.39
N SER A 75 1.68 4.78 6.96
CA SER A 75 2.01 4.40 8.34
C SER A 75 1.28 5.23 9.39
N GLU A 76 0.79 6.42 9.03
CA GLU A 76 -0.02 7.30 9.89
C GLU A 76 -1.52 6.97 9.84
N GLY A 77 -1.92 5.87 9.19
CA GLY A 77 -3.33 5.52 9.01
C GLY A 77 -4.06 6.41 8.00
N GLN A 78 -3.32 7.00 7.06
CA GLN A 78 -3.87 7.73 5.92
C GLN A 78 -3.85 6.85 4.65
N ALA A 79 -4.61 7.26 3.62
CA ALA A 79 -4.52 6.65 2.29
C ALA A 79 -3.51 7.43 1.43
N ALA A 80 -2.34 6.86 1.15
CA ALA A 80 -1.38 7.49 0.24
C ALA A 80 -1.84 7.32 -1.21
N VAL A 81 -1.69 8.36 -2.04
CA VAL A 81 -2.02 8.32 -3.47
C VAL A 81 -0.82 8.76 -4.30
N ILE A 82 -0.31 7.89 -5.16
CA ILE A 82 0.84 8.17 -6.03
C ILE A 82 0.42 8.22 -7.50
N VAL A 83 1.02 9.15 -8.25
CA VAL A 83 0.85 9.20 -9.71
C VAL A 83 1.71 8.12 -10.36
N ASP A 84 1.08 7.07 -10.88
CA ASP A 84 1.76 5.92 -11.49
C ASP A 84 0.99 5.38 -12.71
N PRO A 85 0.97 6.12 -13.83
CA PRO A 85 0.23 5.71 -15.02
C PRO A 85 0.80 4.45 -15.71
N ARG A 86 2.00 3.99 -15.32
CA ARG A 86 2.69 2.85 -15.94
C ARG A 86 2.77 1.62 -15.03
N GLY A 87 2.26 1.71 -13.80
CA GLY A 87 2.31 0.62 -12.83
C GLY A 87 3.73 0.26 -12.38
N GLU A 88 4.63 1.24 -12.33
CA GLU A 88 6.03 1.04 -11.94
C GLU A 88 6.18 0.72 -10.44
N THR A 89 5.25 1.19 -9.62
CA THR A 89 5.25 0.95 -8.16
C THR A 89 5.18 -0.54 -7.86
N LEU A 90 4.26 -1.25 -8.52
CA LEU A 90 4.08 -2.70 -8.35
C LEU A 90 5.36 -3.47 -8.69
N LYS A 91 6.02 -3.10 -9.79
CA LYS A 91 7.25 -3.77 -10.27
C LYS A 91 8.45 -3.51 -9.35
N LYS A 92 8.63 -2.26 -8.92
CA LYS A 92 9.79 -1.85 -8.12
C LYS A 92 9.64 -2.23 -6.66
N TYR A 93 8.42 -2.23 -6.15
CA TYR A 93 8.10 -2.44 -4.74
C TYR A 93 6.96 -3.45 -4.60
N PRO A 94 7.22 -4.76 -4.79
CA PRO A 94 6.17 -5.77 -4.72
C PRO A 94 5.45 -5.78 -3.36
N PRO A 95 4.12 -5.54 -3.32
CA PRO A 95 3.35 -5.51 -2.09
C PRO A 95 3.03 -6.91 -1.60
N LEU A 96 2.64 -7.03 -0.33
CA LEU A 96 2.05 -8.25 0.20
C LEU A 96 0.68 -8.52 -0.43
N ILE A 97 -0.10 -7.44 -0.61
CA ILE A 97 -1.45 -7.50 -1.16
C ILE A 97 -1.56 -6.48 -2.29
N TYR A 98 -2.00 -6.96 -3.46
CA TYR A 98 -2.31 -6.13 -4.61
C TYR A 98 -3.78 -6.22 -4.96
N ILE A 99 -4.43 -5.07 -5.19
CA ILE A 99 -5.85 -4.98 -5.49
C ILE A 99 -6.04 -4.18 -6.78
N ASP A 100 -6.51 -4.82 -7.85
CA ASP A 100 -6.94 -4.10 -9.05
C ASP A 100 -8.36 -3.54 -8.86
N ALA A 101 -8.43 -2.26 -8.52
CA ALA A 101 -9.66 -1.51 -8.30
C ALA A 101 -9.91 -0.44 -9.38
N ALA A 102 -9.20 -0.52 -10.52
CA ALA A 102 -9.32 0.45 -11.60
C ALA A 102 -10.65 0.32 -12.36
N MET A 103 -11.38 -0.79 -12.16
CA MET A 103 -12.72 -1.03 -12.71
C MET A 103 -12.77 -0.90 -14.25
N THR A 104 -11.69 -1.30 -14.93
CA THR A 104 -11.50 -1.25 -16.39
C THR A 104 -12.38 -2.24 -17.16
N LYS A 105 -12.95 -3.23 -16.45
CA LYS A 105 -13.79 -4.32 -17.00
C LYS A 105 -13.06 -5.29 -17.93
N LYS A 106 -11.74 -5.18 -17.98
CA LYS A 106 -10.82 -6.00 -18.77
C LYS A 106 -9.49 -6.06 -18.03
N ASN A 107 -8.87 -7.24 -18.02
CA ASN A 107 -7.51 -7.38 -17.52
C ASN A 107 -6.51 -6.67 -18.46
N TYR A 108 -5.68 -5.79 -17.89
CA TYR A 108 -4.60 -5.07 -18.58
C TYR A 108 -3.20 -5.47 -18.05
N GLY A 109 -3.06 -6.73 -17.63
CA GLY A 109 -1.79 -7.30 -17.18
C GLY A 109 -1.69 -7.54 -15.67
N THR A 110 -2.82 -7.53 -14.96
CA THR A 110 -2.89 -8.05 -13.59
C THR A 110 -2.71 -9.56 -13.63
N SER A 111 -1.81 -10.07 -12.80
CA SER A 111 -1.47 -11.49 -12.69
C SER A 111 -1.63 -11.97 -11.25
N ILE A 112 -1.95 -13.25 -11.09
CA ILE A 112 -2.03 -13.89 -9.77
C ILE A 112 -0.69 -13.86 -9.03
N ASP A 113 0.43 -13.73 -9.76
CA ASP A 113 1.79 -13.67 -9.22
C ASP A 113 2.27 -12.25 -8.84
N ASP A 114 1.45 -11.22 -9.04
CA ASP A 114 1.84 -9.81 -8.79
C ASP A 114 2.10 -9.51 -7.30
N ALA A 115 1.53 -10.31 -6.40
CA ALA A 115 1.67 -10.19 -4.96
C ALA A 115 1.34 -11.51 -4.27
N GLY A 116 1.54 -11.58 -2.95
CA GLY A 116 1.19 -12.76 -2.15
C GLY A 116 -0.31 -13.00 -2.12
N ILE A 117 -1.09 -11.91 -2.14
CA ILE A 117 -2.53 -11.93 -2.36
C ILE A 117 -2.85 -10.94 -3.47
N VAL A 118 -3.60 -11.39 -4.47
CA VAL A 118 -4.05 -10.58 -5.61
C VAL A 118 -5.56 -10.64 -5.68
N ILE A 119 -6.21 -9.49 -5.59
CA ILE A 119 -7.67 -9.37 -5.66
C ILE A 119 -8.05 -8.44 -6.80
N ALA A 120 -9.03 -8.83 -7.61
CA ALA A 120 -9.55 -7.98 -8.68
C ALA A 120 -11.02 -7.61 -8.44
N LEU A 121 -11.41 -6.39 -8.81
CA LEU A 121 -12.78 -5.91 -8.62
C LEU A 121 -13.58 -5.98 -9.92
N GLY A 122 -14.66 -6.76 -9.90
CA GLY A 122 -15.67 -6.79 -10.96
C GLY A 122 -15.26 -7.61 -12.19
N PRO A 123 -15.98 -7.42 -13.32
CA PRO A 123 -15.80 -8.26 -14.50
C PRO A 123 -14.46 -8.00 -15.20
N GLY A 124 -14.06 -8.94 -16.06
CA GLY A 124 -12.82 -8.85 -16.85
C GLY A 124 -11.63 -9.58 -16.24
N TYR A 125 -11.86 -10.30 -15.14
CA TYR A 125 -10.89 -11.11 -14.41
C TYR A 125 -11.51 -12.45 -14.03
N GLU A 126 -10.69 -13.48 -13.93
CA GLU A 126 -11.04 -14.83 -13.48
C GLU A 126 -10.27 -15.21 -12.21
N ALA A 127 -11.00 -15.55 -11.14
CA ALA A 127 -10.44 -16.03 -9.90
C ALA A 127 -9.84 -17.44 -10.10
N GLY A 128 -8.63 -17.64 -9.57
CA GLY A 128 -7.81 -18.83 -9.79
C GLY A 128 -6.94 -18.77 -11.05
N VAL A 129 -7.07 -17.72 -11.87
CA VAL A 129 -6.27 -17.51 -13.09
C VAL A 129 -5.56 -16.16 -13.06
N ASP A 130 -6.33 -15.06 -13.06
CA ASP A 130 -5.78 -13.69 -13.06
C ASP A 130 -5.53 -13.17 -11.64
N ALA A 131 -6.26 -13.68 -10.66
CA ALA A 131 -6.25 -13.23 -9.28
C ALA A 131 -6.62 -14.37 -8.33
N HIS A 132 -6.22 -14.25 -7.06
CA HIS A 132 -6.60 -15.19 -6.01
C HIS A 132 -8.09 -15.09 -5.66
N ALA A 133 -8.66 -13.89 -5.75
CA ALA A 133 -10.10 -13.68 -5.65
C ALA A 133 -10.59 -12.55 -6.56
N VAL A 134 -11.85 -12.67 -7.00
CA VAL A 134 -12.57 -11.62 -7.73
C VAL A 134 -13.78 -11.21 -6.91
N ILE A 135 -13.96 -9.90 -6.69
CA ILE A 135 -15.10 -9.37 -5.92
C ILE A 135 -16.23 -8.99 -6.86
N GLU A 136 -17.45 -9.47 -6.58
CA GLU A 136 -18.63 -9.08 -7.33
C GLU A 136 -18.97 -7.59 -7.11
N THR A 137 -19.21 -6.85 -8.20
CA THR A 137 -19.46 -5.40 -8.15
C THR A 137 -20.80 -4.99 -8.78
N LYS A 138 -21.53 -5.90 -9.41
CA LYS A 138 -22.87 -5.67 -9.93
C LYS A 138 -23.83 -5.46 -8.76
N ARG A 139 -24.68 -4.44 -8.87
CA ARG A 139 -25.73 -4.19 -7.87
C ARG A 139 -26.72 -5.35 -7.88
N GLY A 140 -27.03 -5.86 -6.70
CA GLY A 140 -27.88 -7.01 -6.47
C GLY A 140 -27.56 -7.64 -5.12
N SER A 141 -28.13 -8.82 -4.85
CA SER A 141 -27.91 -9.56 -3.61
C SER A 141 -26.47 -10.05 -3.44
N SER A 142 -25.71 -10.21 -4.52
CA SER A 142 -24.34 -10.73 -4.50
C SER A 142 -23.25 -9.66 -4.45
N ILE A 143 -23.60 -8.38 -4.36
CA ILE A 143 -22.60 -7.30 -4.36
C ILE A 143 -21.61 -7.44 -3.20
N GLY A 144 -20.32 -7.29 -3.49
CA GLY A 144 -19.24 -7.46 -2.52
C GLY A 144 -18.89 -8.92 -2.23
N ARG A 145 -19.61 -9.90 -2.77
CA ARG A 145 -19.27 -11.31 -2.55
C ARG A 145 -17.90 -11.66 -3.15
N PRO A 146 -16.99 -12.29 -2.38
CA PRO A 146 -15.77 -12.87 -2.92
C PRO A 146 -16.05 -14.11 -3.75
N LEU A 147 -15.39 -14.21 -4.90
CA LEU A 147 -15.32 -15.40 -5.75
C LEU A 147 -13.88 -15.89 -5.75
N TYR A 148 -13.68 -17.17 -5.41
CA TYR A 148 -12.36 -17.81 -5.41
C TYR A 148 -12.11 -18.68 -6.66
N GLN A 149 -13.14 -18.87 -7.48
CA GLN A 149 -13.09 -19.51 -8.80
C GLN A 149 -14.07 -18.81 -9.73
N GLY A 150 -13.71 -18.69 -11.02
CA GLY A 150 -14.57 -18.12 -12.06
C GLY A 150 -14.61 -16.59 -12.06
N THR A 151 -15.61 -16.01 -12.74
CA THR A 151 -15.65 -14.57 -13.04
C THR A 151 -16.83 -13.86 -12.38
N ALA A 152 -16.70 -12.56 -12.08
CA ALA A 152 -17.83 -11.71 -11.71
C ALA A 152 -18.86 -11.56 -12.85
N LEU A 153 -20.08 -11.14 -12.51
CA LEU A 153 -21.13 -10.91 -13.50
C LEU A 153 -20.73 -9.83 -14.52
N PRO A 154 -21.08 -10.02 -15.81
CA PRO A 154 -20.67 -9.12 -16.88
C PRO A 154 -21.26 -7.71 -16.70
N ASN A 155 -20.52 -6.72 -17.18
CA ASN A 155 -20.97 -5.33 -17.17
C ASN A 155 -22.18 -5.15 -18.09
N THR A 156 -23.34 -4.79 -17.53
CA THR A 156 -24.58 -4.57 -18.28
C THR A 156 -24.59 -3.25 -19.07
N GLY A 157 -23.69 -2.31 -18.76
CA GLY A 157 -23.69 -0.97 -19.36
C GLY A 157 -24.82 -0.03 -18.88
N ILE A 158 -25.81 -0.57 -18.17
CA ILE A 158 -26.96 0.16 -17.64
C ILE A 158 -26.60 0.75 -16.26
N PRO A 159 -26.71 2.07 -16.06
CA PRO A 159 -26.49 2.68 -14.76
C PRO A 159 -27.48 2.17 -13.71
N GLY A 160 -27.00 1.99 -12.47
CA GLY A 160 -27.86 1.54 -11.37
C GLY A 160 -29.01 2.52 -11.09
N TYR A 161 -30.16 1.94 -10.72
CA TYR A 161 -31.37 2.65 -10.31
C TYR A 161 -31.13 3.50 -9.06
N VAL A 162 -31.61 4.75 -9.10
CA VAL A 162 -31.61 5.68 -7.96
C VAL A 162 -32.92 6.47 -8.00
N LYS A 163 -33.80 6.26 -7.01
CA LYS A 163 -35.07 6.99 -6.82
C LYS A 163 -35.87 7.23 -8.12
N GLY A 164 -36.07 6.19 -8.93
CA GLY A 164 -36.87 6.27 -10.16
C GLY A 164 -36.09 6.47 -11.46
N TYR A 165 -34.78 6.72 -11.40
CA TYR A 165 -33.98 7.07 -12.58
C TYR A 165 -32.79 6.14 -12.79
N THR A 166 -32.39 5.94 -14.06
CA THR A 166 -31.25 5.11 -14.44
C THR A 166 -30.27 5.87 -15.34
N ALA A 167 -30.44 5.83 -16.67
CA ALA A 167 -29.57 6.46 -17.64
C ALA A 167 -29.71 7.99 -17.65
N GLU A 168 -30.90 8.50 -17.35
CA GLU A 168 -31.27 9.91 -17.38
C GLU A 168 -30.46 10.74 -16.38
N ARG A 169 -30.01 10.11 -15.29
CA ARG A 169 -29.22 10.78 -14.27
C ARG A 169 -27.75 10.97 -14.67
N VAL A 170 -27.28 10.29 -15.72
CA VAL A 170 -25.87 10.29 -16.12
C VAL A 170 -25.62 11.37 -17.15
N LEU A 171 -24.70 12.28 -16.84
CA LEU A 171 -24.27 13.31 -17.79
C LEU A 171 -23.28 12.70 -18.77
N ARG A 172 -23.58 12.80 -20.06
CA ARG A 172 -22.74 12.28 -21.15
C ARG A 172 -22.26 13.39 -22.05
N SER A 173 -21.05 13.23 -22.57
CA SER A 173 -20.48 14.21 -23.49
C SER A 173 -21.24 14.25 -24.82
N PRO A 174 -21.72 15.41 -25.29
CA PRO A 174 -22.40 15.54 -26.57
C PRO A 174 -21.42 15.52 -27.76
N ALA A 175 -20.14 15.81 -27.52
CA ALA A 175 -19.09 15.95 -28.52
C ALA A 175 -17.74 15.43 -28.01
N GLU A 176 -16.71 15.51 -28.83
CA GLU A 176 -15.32 15.31 -28.41
C GLU A 176 -14.65 16.64 -28.04
N GLY A 177 -13.75 16.60 -27.06
CA GLY A 177 -12.84 17.68 -26.71
C GLY A 177 -12.90 18.06 -25.23
N ASN A 178 -12.54 19.29 -24.90
CA ASN A 178 -12.29 19.68 -23.50
C ASN A 178 -13.58 19.98 -22.74
N PHE A 179 -13.73 19.34 -21.57
CA PHE A 179 -14.83 19.58 -20.66
C PHE A 179 -14.58 20.81 -19.76
N THR A 180 -15.60 21.64 -19.59
CA THR A 180 -15.62 22.76 -18.63
C THR A 180 -16.97 22.78 -17.92
N GLY A 181 -16.96 22.63 -16.60
CA GLY A 181 -18.16 22.75 -15.75
C GLY A 181 -18.65 24.19 -15.66
N ALA A 182 -19.95 24.38 -15.82
CA ALA A 182 -20.66 25.62 -15.52
C ALA A 182 -21.25 25.59 -14.09
N LEU A 183 -21.48 24.38 -13.57
CA LEU A 183 -21.90 24.11 -12.20
C LEU A 183 -20.83 23.31 -11.46
N ASN A 184 -20.93 23.29 -10.14
CA ASN A 184 -20.07 22.52 -9.24
C ASN A 184 -20.79 21.31 -8.66
N ILE A 185 -20.00 20.34 -8.16
CA ILE A 185 -20.55 19.23 -7.37
C ILE A 185 -21.22 19.82 -6.11
N GLY A 186 -22.48 19.44 -5.90
CA GLY A 186 -23.32 19.92 -4.79
C GLY A 186 -24.32 20.99 -5.19
N ASP A 187 -24.22 21.54 -6.41
CA ASP A 187 -25.18 22.55 -6.88
C ASP A 187 -26.52 21.91 -7.25
N PRO A 188 -27.65 22.58 -6.93
CA PRO A 188 -28.97 22.17 -7.40
C PRO A 188 -29.11 22.42 -8.90
N VAL A 189 -29.91 21.59 -9.57
CA VAL A 189 -30.13 21.68 -11.02
C VAL A 189 -31.56 21.28 -11.38
N ASN A 190 -32.15 21.96 -12.36
CA ASN A 190 -33.42 21.58 -12.99
C ASN A 190 -33.18 20.91 -14.35
N LYS A 191 -34.18 20.18 -14.83
CA LYS A 191 -34.13 19.61 -16.18
C LYS A 191 -34.00 20.73 -17.21
N GLY A 192 -33.02 20.61 -18.10
CA GLY A 192 -32.72 21.58 -19.17
C GLY A 192 -31.58 22.54 -18.83
N ASP A 193 -31.24 22.70 -17.54
CA ASP A 193 -30.15 23.57 -17.10
C ASP A 193 -28.80 23.09 -17.66
N ILE A 194 -27.91 24.03 -17.95
CA ILE A 194 -26.56 23.75 -18.45
C ILE A 194 -25.66 23.43 -17.25
N VAL A 195 -25.10 22.23 -17.25
CA VAL A 195 -24.16 21.76 -16.21
C VAL A 195 -22.71 22.06 -16.60
N GLY A 196 -22.44 22.18 -17.90
CA GLY A 196 -21.12 22.49 -18.44
C GLY A 196 -21.09 22.46 -19.96
N TYR A 197 -19.90 22.46 -20.52
CA TYR A 197 -19.65 22.49 -21.96
C TYR A 197 -18.57 21.50 -22.35
N VAL A 198 -18.65 20.97 -23.57
CA VAL A 198 -17.57 20.24 -24.23
C VAL A 198 -17.29 20.88 -25.57
N SER A 199 -16.12 21.49 -25.72
CA SER A 199 -15.74 22.26 -26.92
C SER A 199 -16.82 23.30 -27.32
N GLY A 200 -17.39 23.99 -26.33
CA GLY A 200 -18.47 24.97 -26.53
C GLY A 200 -19.89 24.39 -26.67
N VAL A 201 -20.05 23.06 -26.81
CA VAL A 201 -21.37 22.42 -26.90
C VAL A 201 -21.95 22.21 -25.50
N PRO A 202 -23.17 22.71 -25.19
CA PRO A 202 -23.74 22.64 -23.85
C PRO A 202 -24.14 21.21 -23.44
N VAL A 203 -23.77 20.85 -22.21
CA VAL A 203 -24.19 19.63 -21.52
C VAL A 203 -25.37 19.97 -20.61
N LYS A 204 -26.55 19.43 -20.93
CA LYS A 204 -27.79 19.74 -20.20
C LYS A 204 -28.18 18.64 -19.21
N ALA A 205 -28.75 19.03 -18.08
CA ALA A 205 -29.36 18.10 -17.13
C ALA A 205 -30.65 17.50 -17.70
N ALA A 206 -30.80 16.17 -17.66
CA ALA A 206 -32.03 15.50 -18.10
C ALA A 206 -33.07 15.35 -16.97
N ILE A 207 -32.67 15.57 -15.72
CA ILE A 207 -33.52 15.46 -14.52
C ILE A 207 -33.23 16.63 -13.57
N LYS A 208 -34.20 16.92 -12.70
CA LYS A 208 -34.00 17.80 -11.52
C LYS A 208 -33.23 17.05 -10.44
N GLY A 209 -32.40 17.75 -9.66
CA GLY A 209 -31.70 17.17 -8.53
C GLY A 209 -30.49 17.95 -8.06
N THR A 210 -29.47 17.25 -7.58
CA THR A 210 -28.15 17.78 -7.20
C THR A 210 -27.08 17.22 -8.12
N VAL A 211 -26.15 18.05 -8.61
CA VAL A 211 -24.96 17.57 -9.31
C VAL A 211 -24.10 16.76 -8.33
N ARG A 212 -24.19 15.42 -8.39
CA ARG A 212 -23.57 14.50 -7.43
C ARG A 212 -22.11 14.23 -7.75
N GLY A 213 -21.81 14.14 -9.03
CA GLY A 213 -20.48 13.92 -9.54
C GLY A 213 -20.29 14.73 -10.82
N LEU A 214 -19.10 15.27 -11.01
CA LEU A 214 -18.71 16.03 -12.18
C LEU A 214 -17.21 15.87 -12.41
N LEU A 215 -16.84 15.64 -13.66
CA LEU A 215 -15.46 15.54 -14.11
C LEU A 215 -14.69 16.83 -13.80
N LYS A 216 -13.37 16.74 -13.63
CA LYS A 216 -12.51 17.93 -13.45
C LYS A 216 -12.50 18.75 -14.75
N ASN A 217 -12.47 20.08 -14.61
CA ASN A 217 -12.35 20.99 -15.75
C ASN A 217 -11.01 20.78 -16.48
N GLY A 218 -11.01 20.97 -17.79
CA GLY A 218 -9.81 20.89 -18.63
C GLY A 218 -9.49 19.49 -19.16
N LEU A 219 -10.21 18.45 -18.73
CA LEU A 219 -10.01 17.09 -19.26
C LEU A 219 -10.62 16.94 -20.65
N THR A 220 -9.86 16.30 -21.54
CA THR A 220 -10.33 15.91 -22.88
C THR A 220 -11.17 14.65 -22.79
N VAL A 221 -12.33 14.65 -23.43
CA VAL A 221 -13.29 13.54 -23.43
C VAL A 221 -13.73 13.19 -24.83
N SER A 222 -14.07 11.91 -25.05
CA SER A 222 -14.73 11.46 -26.27
C SER A 222 -16.25 11.67 -26.19
N LYS A 223 -16.91 11.67 -27.36
CA LYS A 223 -18.37 11.71 -27.43
C LYS A 223 -18.99 10.52 -26.67
N GLY A 224 -19.99 10.80 -25.84
CA GLY A 224 -20.68 9.81 -25.02
C GLY A 224 -19.98 9.44 -23.70
N ALA A 225 -18.76 9.93 -23.47
CA ALA A 225 -18.02 9.73 -22.22
C ALA A 225 -18.83 10.25 -21.02
N LYS A 226 -18.65 9.59 -19.87
CA LYS A 226 -19.34 9.99 -18.63
C LYS A 226 -18.68 11.24 -18.06
N LEU A 227 -19.45 12.33 -17.99
CA LEU A 227 -19.01 13.61 -17.43
C LEU A 227 -19.39 13.77 -15.97
N GLY A 228 -20.43 13.08 -15.52
CA GLY A 228 -20.99 13.29 -14.20
C GLY A 228 -22.24 12.48 -13.95
N ASP A 229 -22.86 12.71 -12.80
CA ASP A 229 -24.18 12.22 -12.50
C ASP A 229 -24.95 13.16 -11.57
N ILE A 230 -26.27 13.19 -11.75
CA ILE A 230 -27.21 13.93 -10.93
C ILE A 230 -27.85 12.95 -9.94
N HIS A 231 -27.98 13.36 -8.69
CA HIS A 231 -28.83 12.67 -7.72
C HIS A 231 -30.23 13.29 -7.77
N PRO A 232 -31.33 12.53 -7.89
CA PRO A 232 -32.69 13.09 -8.03
C PRO A 232 -33.15 13.95 -6.85
N GLU A 233 -32.57 13.75 -5.67
CA GLU A 233 -32.82 14.57 -4.48
C GLU A 233 -31.99 15.84 -4.51
N VAL A 234 -32.62 16.97 -4.15
CA VAL A 234 -31.94 18.25 -3.95
C VAL A 234 -31.42 18.30 -2.51
N ASN A 235 -30.19 17.86 -2.32
CA ASN A 235 -29.53 17.75 -1.03
C ASN A 235 -28.01 17.74 -1.23
N ARG A 236 -27.34 18.80 -0.76
CA ARG A 236 -25.90 18.99 -0.93
C ARG A 236 -25.08 17.92 -0.19
N GLU A 237 -25.57 17.40 0.93
CA GLU A 237 -24.82 16.45 1.77
C GLU A 237 -24.59 15.09 1.10
N ILE A 238 -25.44 14.72 0.13
CA ILE A 238 -25.35 13.44 -0.59
C ILE A 238 -24.02 13.30 -1.35
N VAL A 239 -23.38 14.41 -1.72
CA VAL A 239 -22.12 14.37 -2.48
C VAL A 239 -20.96 13.81 -1.66
N PHE A 240 -21.00 13.97 -0.33
CA PHE A 240 -20.00 13.48 0.63
C PHE A 240 -20.27 12.05 1.11
N SER A 241 -21.40 11.46 0.71
CA SER A 241 -21.76 10.10 1.10
C SER A 241 -21.10 9.05 0.20
N VAL A 242 -20.25 8.22 0.81
CA VAL A 242 -19.71 6.99 0.22
C VAL A 242 -20.87 6.01 0.01
N THR A 243 -20.98 5.42 -1.18
CA THR A 243 -22.13 4.55 -1.49
C THR A 243 -22.08 3.22 -0.75
N ASP A 244 -23.25 2.65 -0.49
CA ASP A 244 -23.40 1.26 -0.01
C ASP A 244 -22.65 0.26 -0.90
N LYS A 245 -22.62 0.49 -2.22
CA LYS A 245 -21.84 -0.34 -3.15
C LYS A 245 -20.34 -0.33 -2.81
N ALA A 246 -19.78 0.85 -2.59
CA ALA A 246 -18.36 0.99 -2.29
C ALA A 246 -18.03 0.35 -0.92
N TRP A 247 -18.90 0.53 0.08
CA TRP A 247 -18.76 -0.16 1.37
C TRP A 247 -18.90 -1.68 1.28
N ALA A 248 -19.88 -2.18 0.54
CA ALA A 248 -20.08 -3.62 0.35
C ALA A 248 -18.87 -4.28 -0.32
N ILE A 249 -18.32 -3.62 -1.35
CA ILE A 249 -17.10 -4.09 -2.02
C ILE A 249 -15.90 -4.06 -1.07
N GLY A 250 -15.71 -2.97 -0.31
CA GLY A 250 -14.63 -2.89 0.67
C GLY A 250 -14.69 -3.99 1.73
N LYS A 251 -15.90 -4.30 2.24
CA LYS A 251 -16.12 -5.43 3.16
C LYS A 251 -15.77 -6.77 2.51
N GLY A 252 -16.21 -6.98 1.27
CA GLY A 252 -15.88 -8.16 0.48
C GLY A 252 -14.38 -8.37 0.28
N VAL A 253 -13.65 -7.28 -0.01
CA VAL A 253 -12.19 -7.32 -0.09
C VAL A 253 -11.57 -7.75 1.24
N LEU A 254 -12.01 -7.17 2.36
CA LEU A 254 -11.47 -7.51 3.68
C LEU A 254 -11.76 -8.98 4.04
N GLU A 255 -12.96 -9.48 3.74
CA GLU A 255 -13.34 -10.89 3.88
C GLU A 255 -12.43 -11.80 3.04
N ALA A 256 -12.17 -11.42 1.78
CA ALA A 256 -11.29 -12.17 0.89
C ALA A 256 -9.85 -12.21 1.39
N ILE A 257 -9.32 -11.09 1.88
CA ILE A 257 -7.98 -11.03 2.48
C ILE A 257 -7.90 -11.99 3.67
N SER A 258 -8.86 -11.92 4.61
CA SER A 258 -8.88 -12.80 5.79
C SER A 258 -8.90 -14.28 5.38
N THR A 259 -9.81 -14.64 4.47
CA THR A 259 -9.95 -16.03 3.99
C THR A 259 -8.70 -16.53 3.29
N LEU A 260 -8.04 -15.67 2.48
CA LEU A 260 -6.82 -16.02 1.77
C LEU A 260 -5.61 -16.06 2.69
N GLN A 261 -5.54 -15.23 3.73
CA GLN A 261 -4.46 -15.36 4.73
C GLN A 261 -4.55 -16.69 5.48
N GLU A 262 -5.75 -17.16 5.80
CA GLU A 262 -5.98 -18.48 6.41
C GLU A 262 -5.62 -19.65 5.48
N LYS A 263 -5.87 -19.51 4.16
CA LYS A 263 -5.72 -20.62 3.18
C LYS A 263 -4.42 -20.60 2.37
N SER A 264 -3.85 -19.43 2.14
CA SER A 264 -2.87 -19.15 1.07
C SER A 264 -1.50 -18.71 1.58
N ILE A 265 -1.25 -18.72 2.90
CA ILE A 265 0.14 -18.82 3.39
C ILE A 265 0.56 -20.28 3.19
N SER A 266 0.63 -20.69 1.91
CA SER A 266 0.77 -22.07 1.47
C SER A 266 2.21 -22.56 1.55
N ASP A 267 3.18 -21.65 1.70
CA ASP A 267 4.53 -21.99 2.12
C ASP A 267 5.26 -20.75 2.69
N PRO A 268 5.27 -20.53 4.02
CA PRO A 268 6.06 -19.47 4.62
C PRO A 268 7.54 -19.57 4.22
N LYS A 269 8.06 -20.76 3.87
CA LYS A 269 9.46 -20.93 3.47
C LYS A 269 9.83 -20.16 2.20
N LYS A 270 8.93 -20.10 1.20
CA LYS A 270 9.17 -19.35 -0.04
C LYS A 270 9.24 -17.84 0.21
N PHE A 271 8.42 -17.33 1.12
CA PHE A 271 8.46 -15.93 1.54
C PHE A 271 9.67 -15.64 2.43
N ASN A 272 10.02 -16.59 3.30
CA ASN A 272 11.15 -16.50 4.21
C ASN A 272 12.46 -16.35 3.45
N GLN A 273 12.65 -17.08 2.34
CA GLN A 273 13.84 -16.93 1.49
C GLN A 273 14.05 -15.46 1.07
N LEU A 274 13.02 -14.80 0.55
CA LEU A 274 13.09 -13.39 0.15
C LEU A 274 13.33 -12.46 1.34
N ILE A 275 12.81 -12.79 2.52
CA ILE A 275 13.04 -12.03 3.75
C ILE A 275 14.49 -12.18 4.19
N TYR A 276 15.07 -13.37 4.12
CA TYR A 276 16.47 -13.62 4.43
C TYR A 276 17.42 -12.93 3.45
N GLU A 277 17.10 -12.90 2.15
CA GLU A 277 17.85 -12.11 1.16
C GLU A 277 17.86 -10.62 1.54
N LYS A 278 16.72 -10.08 2.00
CA LYS A 278 16.64 -8.70 2.49
C LYS A 278 17.35 -8.49 3.82
N LEU A 279 17.30 -9.44 4.73
CA LEU A 279 18.06 -9.39 5.99
C LEU A 279 19.56 -9.27 5.68
N GLN A 280 20.08 -10.17 4.84
CA GLN A 280 21.49 -10.19 4.46
C GLN A 280 21.92 -8.89 3.78
N ASP A 281 21.16 -8.43 2.76
CA ASP A 281 21.44 -7.17 2.06
C ASP A 281 21.51 -5.98 3.05
N ASN A 282 20.59 -5.91 4.02
CA ASN A 282 20.59 -4.80 4.97
C ASN A 282 21.73 -4.91 5.99
N GLN A 283 22.10 -6.10 6.43
CA GLN A 283 23.28 -6.33 7.28
C GLN A 283 24.57 -5.92 6.56
N GLU A 284 24.74 -6.31 5.29
CA GLU A 284 25.91 -5.96 4.47
C GLU A 284 26.05 -4.43 4.27
N HIS A 285 24.93 -3.72 4.15
CA HIS A 285 24.91 -2.26 4.04
C HIS A 285 24.94 -1.53 5.40
N GLY A 286 25.21 -2.23 6.50
CA GLY A 286 25.33 -1.64 7.84
C GLY A 286 24.02 -1.01 8.33
N ARG A 287 22.87 -1.58 7.95
CA ARG A 287 21.56 -1.19 8.46
C ARG A 287 21.16 -2.13 9.59
N SER A 288 20.32 -1.61 10.47
CA SER A 288 19.74 -2.31 11.62
C SER A 288 18.28 -2.67 11.35
N GLY A 289 17.84 -3.72 12.03
CA GLY A 289 16.46 -4.17 11.98
C GLY A 289 16.18 -5.24 13.03
N ILE A 290 14.96 -5.75 13.01
CA ILE A 290 14.50 -6.83 13.86
C ILE A 290 13.81 -7.86 12.98
N LEU A 291 14.28 -9.10 13.03
CA LEU A 291 13.58 -10.22 12.44
C LEU A 291 12.66 -10.82 13.49
N TYR A 292 11.35 -10.72 13.27
CA TYR A 292 10.37 -11.44 14.07
C TYR A 292 10.11 -12.80 13.46
N THR A 293 10.07 -13.84 14.29
CA THR A 293 9.69 -15.21 13.87
C THR A 293 8.54 -15.71 14.71
N LEU A 294 7.47 -16.16 14.08
CA LEU A 294 6.36 -16.79 14.76
C LEU A 294 6.76 -18.20 15.21
N VAL A 295 6.92 -18.44 16.51
CA VAL A 295 7.43 -19.72 17.03
C VAL A 295 6.29 -20.65 17.40
N GLU A 296 5.38 -20.18 18.25
CA GLU A 296 4.22 -20.95 18.70
C GLU A 296 2.94 -20.17 18.44
N VAL A 297 1.93 -20.89 17.96
CA VAL A 297 0.58 -20.38 17.70
C VAL A 297 -0.45 -21.45 18.05
N PRO A 298 -1.72 -21.07 18.24
CA PRO A 298 -2.81 -22.03 18.35
C PRO A 298 -2.82 -23.04 17.20
N GLU A 299 -3.29 -24.26 17.48
CA GLU A 299 -3.23 -25.40 16.55
C GLU A 299 -3.87 -25.10 15.18
N HIS A 300 -4.96 -24.33 15.16
CA HIS A 300 -5.64 -23.91 13.94
C HIS A 300 -4.80 -22.97 13.03
N TYR A 301 -3.71 -22.40 13.56
CA TYR A 301 -2.74 -21.60 12.81
C TYR A 301 -1.35 -22.24 12.72
N ALA A 302 -1.18 -23.52 13.09
CA ALA A 302 0.13 -24.17 13.14
C ALA A 302 0.94 -24.06 11.83
N ALA A 303 0.27 -23.97 10.68
CA ALA A 303 0.88 -23.75 9.37
C ALA A 303 1.66 -22.43 9.25
N LEU A 304 1.38 -21.44 10.11
CA LEU A 304 2.04 -20.14 10.16
C LEU A 304 3.29 -20.14 11.04
N SER A 305 3.54 -21.20 11.83
CA SER A 305 4.79 -21.32 12.59
C SER A 305 5.99 -21.26 11.64
N GLY A 306 6.98 -20.46 12.01
CA GLY A 306 8.14 -20.11 11.19
C GLY A 306 7.93 -18.91 10.25
N ALA A 307 6.75 -18.29 10.21
CA ALA A 307 6.55 -17.07 9.44
C ALA A 307 7.42 -15.92 9.96
N HIS A 308 7.96 -15.11 9.04
CA HIS A 308 8.82 -13.99 9.38
C HIS A 308 8.22 -12.62 9.05
N LEU A 309 8.57 -11.65 9.88
CA LEU A 309 8.36 -10.23 9.65
C LEU A 309 9.66 -9.49 9.95
N LEU A 310 10.27 -8.90 8.93
CA LEU A 310 11.48 -8.10 9.05
C LEU A 310 11.12 -6.62 9.10
N VAL A 311 11.45 -5.96 10.21
CA VAL A 311 11.26 -4.52 10.40
C VAL A 311 12.62 -3.83 10.42
N LEU A 312 12.87 -2.90 9.50
CA LEU A 312 14.09 -2.11 9.47
C LEU A 312 13.91 -0.79 10.23
N GLN A 313 15.00 -0.27 10.83
CA GLN A 313 14.95 0.99 11.57
C GLN A 313 14.49 2.18 10.69
N GLY A 314 14.71 2.11 9.38
CA GLY A 314 14.23 3.10 8.41
C GLY A 314 12.74 3.00 8.05
N GLY A 315 11.95 2.18 8.74
CA GLY A 315 10.49 2.06 8.56
C GLY A 315 10.03 1.04 7.53
N TRP A 316 10.94 0.45 6.76
CA TRP A 316 10.64 -0.61 5.80
C TRP A 316 10.26 -1.90 6.53
N VAL A 317 9.19 -2.55 6.08
CA VAL A 317 8.68 -3.79 6.66
C VAL A 317 8.48 -4.82 5.57
N TYR A 318 9.05 -6.01 5.75
CA TYR A 318 8.96 -7.14 4.81
C TYR A 318 8.33 -8.34 5.47
N GLY A 319 7.54 -9.10 4.70
CA GLY A 319 6.90 -10.32 5.20
C GLY A 319 5.64 -10.06 6.02
N THR A 320 5.20 -11.10 6.72
CA THR A 320 4.01 -11.12 7.59
C THR A 320 4.11 -12.31 8.54
N LEU A 321 3.63 -12.14 9.76
CA LEU A 321 3.40 -13.22 10.75
C LEU A 321 2.03 -13.89 10.54
N GLY A 322 1.36 -13.56 9.43
CA GLY A 322 0.13 -14.20 8.97
C GLY A 322 -1.16 -13.53 9.42
N SER A 323 -1.08 -12.48 10.25
CA SER A 323 -2.24 -11.61 10.50
C SER A 323 -1.82 -10.16 10.62
N TYR A 324 -2.69 -9.27 10.13
CA TYR A 324 -2.45 -7.84 10.15
C TYR A 324 -2.28 -7.29 11.59
N SER A 325 -3.13 -7.73 12.51
CA SER A 325 -3.12 -7.25 13.89
C SER A 325 -1.84 -7.66 14.63
N LEU A 326 -1.33 -8.87 14.38
CA LEU A 326 -0.05 -9.33 14.93
C LEU A 326 1.12 -8.55 14.32
N ASP A 327 1.13 -8.37 13.00
CA ASP A 327 2.16 -7.58 12.31
C ASP A 327 2.23 -6.17 12.88
N HIS A 328 1.08 -5.49 13.03
CA HIS A 328 1.01 -4.15 13.57
C HIS A 328 1.56 -4.07 15.00
N LYS A 329 1.20 -5.03 15.87
CA LYS A 329 1.72 -5.09 17.25
C LYS A 329 3.24 -5.23 17.27
N MET A 330 3.81 -6.07 16.39
CA MET A 330 5.26 -6.28 16.33
C MET A 330 5.99 -5.09 15.72
N ILE A 331 5.40 -4.45 14.72
CA ILE A 331 5.89 -3.17 14.17
C ILE A 331 5.92 -2.10 15.25
N ASP A 332 4.87 -1.94 16.06
CA ASP A 332 4.88 -0.96 17.14
C ASP A 332 5.89 -1.32 18.23
N ARG A 333 5.98 -2.59 18.59
CA ARG A 333 6.98 -3.14 19.52
C ARG A 333 8.42 -2.86 19.06
N SER A 334 8.67 -2.86 17.75
CA SER A 334 9.98 -2.54 17.18
C SER A 334 10.48 -1.15 17.56
N LYS A 335 9.58 -0.15 17.71
CA LYS A 335 9.93 1.22 18.10
C LYS A 335 10.59 1.25 19.49
N THR A 336 10.10 0.42 20.41
CA THR A 336 10.68 0.27 21.75
C THR A 336 12.01 -0.47 21.72
N LEU A 337 12.16 -1.48 20.87
CA LEU A 337 13.44 -2.19 20.74
C LEU A 337 14.52 -1.31 20.10
N PHE A 338 14.16 -0.51 19.09
CA PHE A 338 15.10 0.43 18.45
C PHE A 338 15.55 1.58 19.36
N SER A 339 14.84 1.85 20.47
CA SER A 339 15.26 2.87 21.44
C SER A 339 16.20 2.31 22.53
N GLN A 340 16.41 1.00 22.57
CA GLN A 340 17.35 0.36 23.51
C GLN A 340 18.79 0.49 22.98
N LEU A 341 19.76 0.62 23.90
CA LEU A 341 21.18 0.69 23.57
C LEU A 341 21.71 -0.63 22.98
N GLU A 342 21.30 -1.76 23.55
CA GLU A 342 21.68 -3.11 23.13
C GLU A 342 20.45 -4.03 23.18
N PRO A 343 19.56 -3.98 22.17
CA PRO A 343 18.45 -4.91 22.08
C PRO A 343 19.00 -6.34 21.91
N ALA A 344 18.48 -7.26 22.72
CA ALA A 344 18.88 -8.66 22.71
C ALA A 344 17.77 -9.54 22.13
N THR A 345 18.16 -10.71 21.63
CA THR A 345 17.21 -11.74 21.19
C THR A 345 16.35 -12.20 22.37
N ASP A 346 15.03 -12.21 22.19
CA ASP A 346 14.08 -12.58 23.25
C ASP A 346 12.83 -13.26 22.68
N LEU A 347 12.06 -13.94 23.52
CA LEU A 347 10.79 -14.57 23.15
C LEU A 347 9.63 -13.86 23.83
N THR A 348 8.83 -13.14 23.05
CA THR A 348 7.68 -12.38 23.56
C THR A 348 6.36 -13.12 23.37
N GLN A 349 5.43 -12.93 24.30
CA GLN A 349 4.08 -13.44 24.21
C GLN A 349 3.12 -12.33 23.77
N VAL A 350 2.35 -12.60 22.72
CA VAL A 350 1.45 -11.62 22.12
C VAL A 350 0.04 -12.19 22.14
N LYS A 351 -0.89 -11.46 22.78
CA LYS A 351 -2.31 -11.79 22.69
C LYS A 351 -2.80 -11.61 21.26
N LEU A 352 -3.41 -12.64 20.71
CA LEU A 352 -4.16 -12.61 19.47
C LEU A 352 -5.63 -12.30 19.80
N CYS A 353 -6.22 -11.35 19.08
CA CYS A 353 -7.66 -11.12 19.14
C CYS A 353 -8.23 -11.64 17.83
N LEU A 354 -8.62 -12.90 17.80
CA LEU A 354 -9.14 -13.57 16.62
C LEU A 354 -10.50 -14.16 16.98
N GLN A 355 -11.55 -13.69 16.30
CA GLN A 355 -12.91 -14.27 16.34
C GLN A 355 -13.38 -14.70 17.74
N ASP A 356 -13.23 -13.80 18.73
CA ASP A 356 -13.66 -13.97 20.14
C ASP A 356 -12.89 -15.01 20.99
N ASP A 357 -11.76 -15.54 20.51
CA ASP A 357 -10.87 -16.43 21.29
C ASP A 357 -9.58 -15.70 21.74
N GLU A 358 -9.34 -15.64 23.05
CA GLU A 358 -8.10 -15.08 23.62
C GLU A 358 -6.98 -16.13 23.54
N SER A 359 -6.35 -16.18 22.37
CA SER A 359 -5.16 -17.00 22.17
C SER A 359 -3.87 -16.20 22.35
N VAL A 360 -2.77 -16.91 22.62
CA VAL A 360 -1.43 -16.31 22.76
C VAL A 360 -0.51 -16.91 21.71
N ALA A 361 0.19 -16.05 20.99
CA ALA A 361 1.32 -16.44 20.14
C ALA A 361 2.64 -16.15 20.84
N LYS A 362 3.67 -16.96 20.57
CA LYS A 362 5.05 -16.65 20.92
C LYS A 362 5.81 -16.19 19.68
N VAL A 363 6.43 -15.03 19.77
CA VAL A 363 7.21 -14.42 18.69
C VAL A 363 8.65 -14.25 19.18
N LEU A 364 9.60 -14.82 18.44
CA LEU A 364 11.02 -14.56 18.64
C LEU A 364 11.33 -13.18 18.07
N GLU A 365 11.89 -12.30 18.90
CA GLU A 365 12.42 -11.00 18.51
C GLU A 365 13.92 -11.18 18.31
N ASP A 366 14.43 -11.09 17.07
CA ASP A 366 15.86 -11.24 16.78
C ASP A 366 16.42 -9.94 16.18
N PRO A 367 16.85 -8.99 17.04
CA PRO A 367 17.43 -7.73 16.60
C PRO A 367 18.81 -7.94 15.99
N PHE A 368 19.08 -7.30 14.85
CA PHE A 368 20.41 -7.21 14.28
C PHE A 368 20.84 -5.75 14.18
N LEU A 369 22.09 -5.52 14.57
CA LEU A 369 22.73 -4.22 14.52
C LEU A 369 23.83 -4.23 13.46
N PRO A 370 24.17 -3.08 12.86
CA PRO A 370 25.37 -2.98 12.07
C PRO A 370 26.59 -3.44 12.87
N GLN A 371 27.54 -4.08 12.18
CA GLN A 371 28.83 -4.42 12.79
C GLN A 371 29.46 -3.18 13.41
N LYS A 372 29.83 -3.28 14.69
CA LYS A 372 30.46 -2.17 15.44
C LYS A 372 31.77 -1.79 14.72
N LYS A 373 31.97 -0.50 14.46
CA LYS A 373 33.23 0.01 13.88
C LYS A 373 34.22 0.33 14.98
N LEU A 374 35.46 -0.14 14.83
CA LEU A 374 36.58 0.25 15.69
C LEU A 374 37.57 1.06 14.85
N ILE A 375 37.68 2.35 15.16
CA ILE A 375 38.66 3.25 14.53
C ILE A 375 39.89 3.30 15.43
N ILE A 376 41.04 2.93 14.89
CA ILE A 376 42.31 2.82 15.60
C ILE A 376 43.24 3.90 15.06
N PHE A 377 43.52 4.91 15.88
CA PHE A 377 44.51 5.93 15.59
C PHE A 377 45.90 5.45 16.04
N GLY A 378 46.81 5.33 15.07
CA GLY A 378 48.15 4.76 15.22
C GLY A 378 48.26 3.34 14.66
N ALA A 379 49.20 3.11 13.75
CA ALA A 379 49.55 1.82 13.11
C ALA A 379 50.81 1.16 13.74
N GLY A 380 51.07 1.49 15.01
CA GLY A 380 52.14 0.91 15.81
C GLY A 380 52.00 -0.60 16.04
N HIS A 381 52.97 -1.21 16.74
CA HIS A 381 53.01 -2.66 16.93
C HIS A 381 51.77 -3.20 17.67
N VAL A 382 51.30 -2.48 18.69
CA VAL A 382 50.11 -2.85 19.48
C VAL A 382 48.85 -2.93 18.61
N SER A 383 48.73 -2.04 17.62
CA SER A 383 47.55 -1.96 16.75
C SER A 383 47.38 -3.20 15.88
N VAL A 384 48.45 -3.93 15.56
CA VAL A 384 48.37 -5.17 14.77
C VAL A 384 47.57 -6.23 15.53
N SER A 385 47.93 -6.47 16.80
CA SER A 385 47.21 -7.41 17.67
C SER A 385 45.80 -6.93 18.01
N LEU A 386 45.61 -5.61 18.19
CA LEU A 386 44.29 -5.03 18.43
C LEU A 386 43.35 -5.25 17.24
N VAL A 387 43.82 -5.01 16.00
CA VAL A 387 43.05 -5.27 14.78
C VAL A 387 42.67 -6.74 14.67
N GLU A 388 43.59 -7.64 15.00
CA GLU A 388 43.32 -9.07 14.97
C GLU A 388 42.25 -9.48 15.98
N MET A 389 42.38 -9.06 17.26
CA MET A 389 41.37 -9.34 18.28
C MET A 389 40.02 -8.70 17.95
N ALA A 390 40.01 -7.44 17.53
CA ALA A 390 38.79 -6.73 17.17
C ALA A 390 38.10 -7.38 15.97
N SER A 391 38.84 -7.82 14.95
CA SER A 391 38.30 -8.57 13.82
C SER A 391 37.71 -9.91 14.25
N LEU A 392 38.33 -10.63 15.18
CA LEU A 392 37.78 -11.86 15.75
C LEU A 392 36.49 -11.62 16.55
N LEU A 393 36.40 -10.46 17.22
CA LEU A 393 35.20 -10.01 17.92
C LEU A 393 34.12 -9.41 17.00
N GLY A 394 34.33 -9.44 15.67
CA GLY A 394 33.35 -8.97 14.68
C GLY A 394 33.33 -7.47 14.43
N TYR A 395 34.35 -6.71 14.86
CA TYR A 395 34.44 -5.29 14.58
C TYR A 395 34.93 -5.02 13.15
N GLN A 396 34.33 -4.02 12.51
CA GLN A 396 34.88 -3.40 11.31
C GLN A 396 36.01 -2.45 11.70
N THR A 397 37.25 -2.88 11.52
CA THR A 397 38.45 -2.15 11.94
C THR A 397 38.92 -1.17 10.87
N VAL A 398 39.08 0.09 11.26
CA VAL A 398 39.71 1.14 10.43
C VAL A 398 40.99 1.56 11.12
N VAL A 399 42.14 1.44 10.45
CA VAL A 399 43.42 1.89 10.99
C VAL A 399 43.83 3.19 10.29
N VAL A 400 44.21 4.18 11.08
CA VAL A 400 44.65 5.50 10.62
C VAL A 400 46.06 5.74 11.16
N ASP A 401 47.00 6.16 10.32
CA ASP A 401 48.34 6.62 10.69
C ASP A 401 48.84 7.59 9.63
N ASP A 402 49.64 8.58 10.02
CA ASP A 402 50.23 9.57 9.12
C ASP A 402 51.49 9.04 8.41
N ARG A 403 52.03 7.89 8.86
CA ARG A 403 53.22 7.25 8.31
C ARG A 403 52.86 6.17 7.27
N GLN A 404 53.14 6.48 6.02
CA GLN A 404 52.85 5.64 4.86
C GLN A 404 53.47 4.23 4.93
N ASP A 405 54.63 4.08 5.55
CA ASP A 405 55.33 2.80 5.71
C ASP A 405 54.64 1.83 6.67
N LEU A 406 53.84 2.36 7.62
CA LEU A 406 53.09 1.54 8.56
C LEU A 406 51.72 1.13 8.02
N ILE A 407 51.19 1.86 7.05
CA ILE A 407 49.88 1.58 6.46
C ILE A 407 50.02 0.63 5.28
N SER A 408 49.89 -0.69 5.54
CA SER A 408 49.88 -1.70 4.48
C SER A 408 48.96 -2.88 4.80
N LYS A 409 48.39 -3.49 3.75
CA LYS A 409 47.62 -4.73 3.87
C LYS A 409 48.45 -5.93 4.32
N ALA A 410 49.75 -5.94 4.04
CA ALA A 410 50.66 -6.97 4.53
C ALA A 410 50.78 -6.94 6.06
N ARG A 411 50.83 -5.73 6.65
CA ARG A 411 50.90 -5.54 8.11
C ARG A 411 49.54 -5.72 8.79
N PHE A 412 48.46 -5.29 8.15
CA PHE A 412 47.10 -5.37 8.67
C PHE A 412 46.16 -6.16 7.74
N PRO A 413 46.36 -7.49 7.62
CA PRO A 413 45.57 -8.30 6.68
C PRO A 413 44.08 -8.26 6.99
N LYS A 414 43.72 -8.28 8.28
CA LYS A 414 42.34 -8.28 8.80
C LYS A 414 41.70 -6.89 8.96
N ALA A 415 42.42 -5.80 8.72
CA ALA A 415 41.83 -4.46 8.77
C ALA A 415 40.80 -4.26 7.65
N HIS A 416 39.62 -3.74 7.94
CA HIS A 416 38.61 -3.48 6.91
C HIS A 416 39.02 -2.29 6.04
N ARG A 417 39.58 -1.24 6.65
CA ARG A 417 40.04 -0.05 5.94
C ARG A 417 41.34 0.46 6.54
N LEU A 418 42.20 0.95 5.67
CA LEU A 418 43.47 1.57 6.03
C LEU A 418 43.49 3.00 5.45
N ILE A 419 43.86 3.98 6.27
CA ILE A 419 43.90 5.39 5.89
C ILE A 419 45.28 5.92 6.26
N CYS A 420 45.99 6.47 5.27
CA CYS A 420 47.25 7.17 5.48
C CYS A 420 46.99 8.68 5.44
N ALA A 421 46.92 9.32 6.60
CA ALA A 421 46.65 10.76 6.72
C ALA A 421 46.98 11.26 8.14
N PRO A 422 47.30 12.57 8.31
CA PRO A 422 47.32 13.22 9.61
C PRO A 422 46.01 12.99 10.36
N PHE A 423 46.08 12.79 11.68
CA PHE A 423 44.90 12.44 12.47
C PHE A 423 43.84 13.54 12.45
N GLU A 424 44.26 14.78 12.30
CA GLU A 424 43.42 15.98 12.21
C GLU A 424 42.61 16.06 10.92
N GLU A 425 42.96 15.26 9.90
CA GLU A 425 42.35 15.29 8.56
C GLU A 425 41.36 14.13 8.31
N VAL A 426 41.10 13.29 9.33
CA VAL A 426 40.32 12.05 9.18
C VAL A 426 39.02 12.06 9.99
N PHE A 427 37.89 11.95 9.26
CA PHE A 427 36.48 11.93 9.67
C PHE A 427 35.85 13.26 10.08
#